data_AF-A0A179D348-F1
#
_entry.id   AF-A0A179D348-F1
#
_cell.length_a   1.000
_cell.length_b   1.000
_cell.length_c   1.000
_cell.angle_alpha   90.00
_cell.angle_beta   90.00
_cell.angle_gamma   90.00
#
_symmetry.space_group_name_H-M   'P 1'
#
loop_
_entity.id
_entity.type
_entity.pdbx_description
1 polymer ?
#
loop_
_entity_poly.entity_id
_entity_poly.type
_entity_poly.pdbx_seq_one_letter_code
_entity_poly.pdbx_strand_id
1 'polypeptide(L)'
;MTRFSEAILYPQTYLREDLAELAFRVLERLVLLRPAEYPPEGVARKLSEEDRVRFLYPPPLGEKLKTFLDLVLGYEEWGLMMRTPENVALFKGFSEPLEESVSDIKRALLGEEKREDPMLSARIVLALAERLDQKLESLDRELKNLEEKSRLLSRMIIGEDLPQTRFTRWVVETREPSWKLHALPERMLAWARLVPALSEIPEVLLVDQSEILEEWRDFGPQEVEIFELEGCSASVRYLEYPVAPQALLAYPEVGLTQSPGKTQVLFLERI
;
A
#
# COMPACT_ATOMS: atom_id res chain seq x y z
N MET A 1 -24.93 -7.03 -7.95
CA MET A 1 -24.71 -6.35 -9.24
C MET A 1 -23.50 -5.46 -9.06
N THR A 2 -22.43 -5.70 -9.82
CA THR A 2 -21.24 -4.84 -9.87
C THR A 2 -21.62 -3.49 -10.51
N ARG A 3 -21.16 -2.38 -9.92
CA ARG A 3 -21.54 -1.02 -10.33
C ARG A 3 -20.53 -0.39 -11.29
N PHE A 4 -19.27 -0.82 -11.24
CA PHE A 4 -18.19 -0.30 -12.07
C PHE A 4 -17.37 -1.46 -12.66
N SER A 5 -16.91 -1.30 -13.90
CA SER A 5 -16.16 -2.34 -14.61
C SER A 5 -14.73 -2.47 -14.09
N GLU A 6 -14.02 -1.36 -13.94
CA GLU A 6 -12.60 -1.36 -13.59
C GLU A 6 -12.21 -0.11 -12.80
N ALA A 7 -11.40 -0.29 -11.75
CA ALA A 7 -10.79 0.82 -11.01
C ALA A 7 -9.33 0.53 -10.65
N ILE A 8 -8.51 1.57 -10.52
CA ILE A 8 -7.15 1.46 -10.00
C ILE A 8 -7.11 1.70 -8.49
N LEU A 9 -6.44 0.80 -7.76
CA LEU A 9 -6.25 0.95 -6.32
C LEU A 9 -5.18 2.02 -6.06
N TYR A 10 -5.53 3.03 -5.26
CA TYR A 10 -4.63 4.13 -4.89
C TYR A 10 -4.70 4.42 -3.38
N PRO A 11 -3.57 4.67 -2.70
CA PRO A 11 -2.18 4.68 -3.19
C PRO A 11 -1.43 3.36 -2.92
N GLN A 12 -2.16 2.27 -2.69
CA GLN A 12 -1.57 0.96 -2.37
C GLN A 12 -1.03 0.24 -3.60
N THR A 13 0.08 -0.46 -3.43
CA THR A 13 0.65 -1.39 -4.42
C THR A 13 0.46 -2.86 -4.02
N TYR A 14 0.07 -3.12 -2.77
CA TYR A 14 -0.30 -4.43 -2.26
C TYR A 14 -1.83 -4.52 -2.09
N LEU A 15 -2.44 -5.63 -2.50
CA LEU A 15 -3.86 -5.89 -2.27
C LEU A 15 -4.03 -6.78 -1.03
N ARG A 16 -4.58 -6.22 0.04
CA ARG A 16 -5.01 -7.00 1.21
C ARG A 16 -6.27 -7.82 0.90
N GLU A 17 -6.41 -8.98 1.54
CA GLU A 17 -7.56 -9.88 1.39
C GLU A 17 -8.89 -9.21 1.79
N ASP A 18 -8.88 -8.52 2.92
CA ASP A 18 -10.06 -7.82 3.44
C ASP A 18 -10.49 -6.64 2.54
N LEU A 19 -9.54 -5.92 1.95
CA LEU A 19 -9.80 -4.87 0.98
C LEU A 19 -10.30 -5.45 -0.34
N ALA A 20 -9.73 -6.56 -0.80
CA ALA A 20 -10.20 -7.26 -2.00
C ALA A 20 -11.67 -7.67 -1.86
N GLU A 21 -12.05 -8.24 -0.70
CA GLU A 21 -13.43 -8.64 -0.45
C GLU A 21 -14.41 -7.46 -0.59
N LEU A 22 -14.06 -6.28 -0.08
CA LEU A 22 -14.89 -5.09 -0.20
C LEU A 22 -14.89 -4.52 -1.63
N ALA A 23 -13.71 -4.42 -2.26
CA ALA A 23 -13.54 -3.87 -3.59
C ALA A 23 -14.41 -4.59 -4.62
N PHE A 24 -14.42 -5.93 -4.59
CA PHE A 24 -15.18 -6.72 -5.55
C PHE A 24 -16.68 -6.82 -5.29
N ARG A 25 -17.18 -6.21 -4.22
CA ARG A 25 -18.64 -6.01 -4.06
C ARG A 25 -19.16 -4.92 -5.00
N VAL A 26 -18.28 -4.01 -5.44
CA VAL A 26 -18.65 -2.86 -6.29
C VAL A 26 -17.95 -2.86 -7.66
N LEU A 27 -16.80 -3.53 -7.77
CA LEU A 27 -15.99 -3.62 -9.00
C LEU A 27 -16.01 -5.02 -9.60
N GLU A 28 -15.93 -5.10 -10.93
CA GLU A 28 -15.66 -6.37 -11.64
C GLU A 28 -14.16 -6.69 -11.66
N ARG A 29 -13.34 -5.67 -11.93
CA ARG A 29 -11.88 -5.78 -12.04
C ARG A 29 -11.17 -4.67 -11.28
N LEU A 30 -10.01 -5.01 -10.72
CA LEU A 30 -9.11 -4.07 -10.04
C LEU A 30 -7.78 -3.96 -10.78
N VAL A 31 -7.25 -2.75 -10.90
CA VAL A 31 -5.92 -2.45 -11.43
C VAL A 31 -4.99 -2.13 -10.27
N LEU A 32 -3.87 -2.83 -10.19
CA LEU A 32 -2.84 -2.59 -9.17
C LEU A 32 -1.57 -2.06 -9.83
N LEU A 33 -1.06 -0.93 -9.34
CA LEU A 33 0.27 -0.46 -9.72
C LEU A 33 1.32 -1.37 -9.09
N ARG A 34 2.26 -1.82 -9.90
CA ARG A 34 3.44 -2.55 -9.43
C ARG A 34 4.72 -1.77 -9.71
N PRO A 35 5.62 -1.63 -8.73
CA PRO A 35 6.86 -0.88 -8.92
C PRO A 35 7.80 -1.46 -9.98
N ALA A 36 7.80 -2.79 -10.13
CA ALA A 36 8.59 -3.51 -11.13
C ALA A 36 7.96 -4.86 -11.50
N GLU A 37 8.51 -5.48 -12.54
CA GLU A 37 8.01 -6.69 -13.20
C GLU A 37 8.28 -8.02 -12.46
N TYR A 38 8.31 -8.02 -11.12
CA TYR A 38 8.37 -9.27 -10.34
C TYR A 38 6.98 -9.95 -10.26
N PRO A 39 6.89 -11.25 -9.92
CA PRO A 39 5.61 -11.95 -9.76
C PRO A 39 4.74 -11.39 -8.63
N PRO A 40 3.40 -11.41 -8.75
CA PRO A 40 2.51 -10.98 -7.67
C PRO A 40 2.46 -12.02 -6.56
N GLU A 41 2.21 -11.54 -5.35
CA GLU A 41 2.07 -12.38 -4.16
C GLU A 41 0.66 -12.22 -3.55
N GLY A 42 0.36 -13.04 -2.53
CA GLY A 42 -0.90 -12.96 -1.80
C GLY A 42 -2.15 -13.21 -2.65
N VAL A 43 -3.23 -12.49 -2.33
CA VAL A 43 -4.54 -12.63 -2.99
C VAL A 43 -4.53 -12.10 -4.42
N ALA A 44 -3.71 -11.09 -4.71
CA ALA A 44 -3.58 -10.49 -6.04
C ALA A 44 -3.15 -11.52 -7.09
N ARG A 45 -2.25 -12.45 -6.72
CA ARG A 45 -1.84 -13.54 -7.61
C ARG A 45 -3.02 -14.40 -8.03
N LYS A 46 -3.80 -14.92 -7.07
CA LYS A 46 -4.96 -15.78 -7.34
C LYS A 46 -6.00 -15.07 -8.19
N LEU A 47 -6.33 -13.82 -7.81
CA LEU A 47 -7.31 -13.01 -8.53
C LEU A 47 -6.86 -12.60 -9.94
N SER A 48 -5.55 -12.54 -10.20
CA SER A 48 -5.03 -12.31 -11.55
C SER A 48 -5.23 -13.52 -12.46
N GLU A 49 -5.14 -14.74 -11.93
CA GLU A 49 -5.45 -15.96 -12.67
C GLU A 49 -6.95 -16.07 -13.00
N GLU A 50 -7.79 -15.41 -12.21
CA GLU A 50 -9.25 -15.28 -12.40
C GLU A 50 -9.65 -14.06 -13.27
N ASP A 51 -8.71 -13.29 -13.83
CA ASP A 51 -8.95 -12.07 -14.61
C ASP A 51 -9.72 -10.95 -13.87
N ARG A 52 -9.63 -10.98 -12.53
CA ARG A 52 -10.22 -9.98 -11.61
C ARG A 52 -9.22 -8.92 -11.18
N VAL A 53 -7.93 -9.21 -11.28
CA VAL A 53 -6.84 -8.25 -11.02
C VAL A 53 -5.95 -8.16 -12.26
N ARG A 54 -5.72 -6.94 -12.75
CA ARG A 54 -4.64 -6.66 -13.71
C ARG A 54 -3.58 -5.77 -13.08
N PHE A 55 -2.37 -5.84 -13.61
CA PHE A 55 -1.25 -5.07 -13.12
C PHE A 55 -0.87 -3.96 -14.10
N LEU A 56 -0.66 -2.77 -13.55
CA LEU A 56 -0.12 -1.63 -14.28
C LEU A 56 1.35 -1.49 -13.88
N TYR A 57 2.24 -1.49 -14.86
CA TYR A 57 3.67 -1.37 -14.64
C TYR A 57 4.20 -0.08 -15.26
N PRO A 58 5.13 0.63 -14.61
CA PRO A 58 5.97 1.60 -15.28
C PRO A 58 6.91 0.87 -16.27
N PRO A 59 7.67 1.60 -17.12
CA PRO A 59 8.54 0.96 -18.12
C PRO A 59 9.45 -0.11 -17.50
N PRO A 60 9.60 -1.29 -18.13
CA PRO A 60 10.30 -2.42 -17.51
C PRO A 60 11.77 -2.09 -17.23
N LEU A 61 12.28 -2.60 -16.11
CA LEU A 61 13.69 -2.47 -15.73
C LEU A 61 14.59 -3.40 -16.54
N GLY A 62 14.05 -4.53 -17.04
CA GLY A 62 14.77 -5.51 -17.83
C GLY A 62 15.92 -6.13 -17.04
N GLU A 63 17.14 -6.05 -17.56
CA GLU A 63 18.35 -6.62 -16.93
C GLU A 63 18.63 -6.02 -15.53
N LYS A 64 18.14 -4.79 -15.26
CA LYS A 64 18.31 -4.11 -13.96
C LYS A 64 17.35 -4.60 -12.88
N LEU A 65 16.39 -5.47 -13.20
CA LEU A 65 15.40 -5.95 -12.25
C LEU A 65 16.06 -6.61 -11.02
N LYS A 66 17.07 -7.46 -11.25
CA LYS A 66 17.77 -8.14 -10.14
C LYS A 66 18.44 -7.13 -9.20
N THR A 67 19.18 -6.18 -9.77
CA THR A 67 19.85 -5.13 -9.00
C THR A 67 18.86 -4.26 -8.22
N PHE A 68 17.69 -3.97 -8.81
CA PHE A 68 16.61 -3.27 -8.13
C PHE A 68 16.09 -4.06 -6.92
N LEU A 69 15.85 -5.36 -7.08
CA LEU A 69 15.40 -6.21 -5.96
C LEU A 69 16.44 -6.32 -4.86
N ASP A 70 17.72 -6.46 -5.22
CA ASP A 70 18.85 -6.48 -4.27
C ASP A 70 18.94 -5.15 -3.50
N LEU A 71 18.68 -4.01 -4.16
CA LEU A 71 18.64 -2.70 -3.52
C LEU A 71 17.47 -2.56 -2.54
N VAL A 72 16.26 -3.00 -2.93
CA VAL A 72 15.08 -2.99 -2.04
C VAL A 72 15.33 -3.86 -0.81
N LEU A 73 15.94 -5.04 -0.98
CA LEU A 73 16.38 -5.90 0.12
C LEU A 73 17.39 -5.19 1.02
N GLY A 74 18.41 -4.55 0.45
CA GLY A 74 19.42 -3.82 1.22
C GLY A 74 18.81 -2.69 2.07
N TYR A 75 17.86 -1.93 1.54
CA TYR A 75 17.14 -0.90 2.30
C TYR A 75 16.30 -1.48 3.44
N GLU A 76 15.65 -2.62 3.20
CA GLU A 76 14.85 -3.31 4.21
C GLU A 76 15.72 -3.83 5.36
N GLU A 77 16.85 -4.47 5.04
CA GLU A 77 17.82 -4.94 6.02
C GLU A 77 18.40 -3.78 6.84
N TRP A 78 18.77 -2.69 6.16
CA TRP A 78 19.25 -1.48 6.82
C TRP A 78 18.20 -0.90 7.77
N GLY A 79 16.94 -0.83 7.36
CA GLY A 79 15.84 -0.38 8.20
C GLY A 79 15.64 -1.25 9.45
N LEU A 80 15.81 -2.57 9.32
CA LEU A 80 15.76 -3.50 10.45
C LEU A 80 16.93 -3.29 11.42
N MET A 81 18.14 -3.07 10.89
CA MET A 81 19.31 -2.77 11.71
C MET A 81 19.12 -1.48 12.50
N MET A 82 18.50 -0.45 11.93
CA MET A 82 18.32 0.86 12.56
C MET A 82 17.13 0.96 13.53
N ARG A 83 16.45 -0.16 13.83
CA ARG A 83 15.21 -0.18 14.61
C ARG A 83 15.37 0.19 16.09
N THR A 84 16.54 -0.05 16.69
CA THR A 84 16.76 0.17 18.13
C THR A 84 17.84 1.22 18.40
N PRO A 85 17.71 2.05 19.45
CA PRO A 85 18.74 3.00 19.84
C PRO A 85 20.10 2.34 20.09
N GLU A 86 20.11 1.11 20.59
CA GLU A 86 21.31 0.29 20.81
C GLU A 86 21.99 -0.05 19.48
N ASN A 87 21.23 -0.44 18.46
CA ASN A 87 21.79 -0.72 17.14
C ASN A 87 22.27 0.57 16.46
N VAL A 88 21.53 1.67 16.61
CA VAL A 88 21.97 2.99 16.11
C VAL A 88 23.25 3.44 16.81
N ALA A 89 23.42 3.12 18.10
CA ALA A 89 24.63 3.43 18.85
C ALA A 89 25.85 2.61 18.40
N LEU A 90 25.67 1.39 17.87
CA LEU A 90 26.75 0.62 17.23
C LEU A 90 27.39 1.38 16.06
N PHE A 91 26.63 2.26 15.40
CA PHE A 91 27.10 3.05 14.25
C PHE A 91 27.71 4.41 14.62
N LYS A 92 27.55 4.89 15.87
CA LYS A 92 28.13 6.17 16.32
C LYS A 92 29.66 6.16 16.42
N GLY A 93 30.29 4.98 16.38
CA GLY A 93 31.75 4.81 16.44
C GLY A 93 32.43 4.55 15.08
N PHE A 94 31.65 4.37 14.01
CA PHE A 94 32.18 4.21 12.66
C PHE A 94 32.02 5.54 11.93
N SER A 95 33.11 6.31 11.80
CA SER A 95 33.11 7.52 10.98
C SER A 95 33.01 7.24 9.47
N GLU A 96 33.22 5.99 9.06
CA GLU A 96 33.05 5.33 7.74
C GLU A 96 33.28 3.82 8.08
N PRO A 97 32.51 2.79 7.65
CA PRO A 97 31.99 2.53 6.29
C PRO A 97 30.66 1.72 6.28
N LEU A 98 29.51 2.38 6.20
CA LEU A 98 28.24 1.72 5.87
C LEU A 98 27.50 2.43 4.74
N GLU A 99 27.88 3.69 4.50
CA GLU A 99 27.66 4.34 3.23
C GLU A 99 28.25 3.52 2.08
N GLU A 100 29.36 2.78 2.24
CA GLU A 100 29.94 2.00 1.15
C GLU A 100 28.99 0.92 0.60
N SER A 101 28.27 0.13 1.39
CA SER A 101 27.37 -0.91 0.84
C SER A 101 26.19 -0.33 0.06
N VAL A 102 25.49 0.65 0.63
CA VAL A 102 24.36 1.31 -0.04
C VAL A 102 24.86 2.18 -1.20
N SER A 103 26.01 2.84 -1.06
CA SER A 103 26.62 3.67 -2.09
C SER A 103 27.25 2.84 -3.21
N ASP A 104 27.71 1.63 -2.94
CA ASP A 104 28.24 0.70 -3.94
C ASP A 104 27.10 0.07 -4.74
N ILE A 105 25.99 -0.30 -4.10
CA ILE A 105 24.77 -0.69 -4.82
C ILE A 105 24.23 0.51 -5.63
N LYS A 106 24.23 1.74 -5.06
CA LYS A 106 23.88 2.98 -5.78
C LYS A 106 24.82 3.25 -6.95
N ARG A 107 26.13 3.08 -6.79
CA ARG A 107 27.18 3.31 -7.80
C ARG A 107 27.09 2.27 -8.92
N ALA A 108 26.75 1.02 -8.60
CA ALA A 108 26.50 -0.03 -9.59
C ALA A 108 25.26 0.28 -10.47
N LEU A 109 24.28 1.03 -9.96
CA LEU A 109 23.03 1.34 -10.66
C LEU A 109 23.07 2.67 -11.43
N LEU A 110 23.75 3.68 -10.87
CA LEU A 110 23.78 5.05 -11.39
C LEU A 110 25.02 5.37 -12.25
N GLY A 111 26.09 4.58 -12.13
CA GLY A 111 27.42 5.05 -12.54
C GLY A 111 27.87 6.22 -11.66
N GLU A 112 29.12 6.67 -11.78
CA GLU A 112 29.63 7.79 -10.97
C GLU A 112 28.69 9.02 -11.01
N GLU A 113 28.27 9.48 -9.81
CA GLU A 113 27.57 10.73 -9.50
C GLU A 113 26.48 11.19 -10.49
N LYS A 114 25.47 10.36 -10.77
CA LYS A 114 24.21 10.88 -11.34
C LYS A 114 23.22 11.26 -10.24
N ARG A 115 22.66 12.47 -10.35
CA ARG A 115 21.44 12.92 -9.64
C ARG A 115 20.45 11.76 -9.57
N GLU A 116 19.95 11.47 -8.36
CA GLU A 116 19.00 10.38 -8.11
C GLU A 116 17.88 10.40 -9.15
N ASP A 117 17.68 9.28 -9.86
CA ASP A 117 16.56 9.12 -10.77
C ASP A 117 15.25 9.16 -9.96
N PRO A 118 14.40 10.19 -10.13
CA PRO A 118 13.16 10.32 -9.37
C PRO A 118 12.21 9.14 -9.58
N MET A 119 12.26 8.49 -10.75
CA MET A 119 11.44 7.32 -11.05
C MET A 119 11.94 6.09 -10.30
N LEU A 120 13.27 5.89 -10.22
CA LEU A 120 13.86 4.79 -9.47
C LEU A 120 13.55 4.92 -7.97
N SER A 121 13.73 6.11 -7.39
CA SER A 121 13.41 6.36 -5.97
C SER A 121 11.93 6.09 -5.66
N ALA A 122 11.02 6.53 -6.54
CA ALA A 122 9.60 6.25 -6.42
C ALA A 122 9.28 4.74 -6.45
N ARG A 123 9.91 3.98 -7.35
CA ARG A 123 9.75 2.51 -7.38
C ARG A 123 10.26 1.86 -6.10
N ILE A 124 11.39 2.31 -5.55
CA ILE A 124 11.93 1.78 -4.30
C ILE A 124 10.96 2.03 -3.14
N VAL A 125 10.46 3.26 -3.00
CA VAL A 125 9.49 3.63 -1.94
C VAL A 125 8.24 2.75 -2.02
N LEU A 126 7.67 2.59 -3.21
CA LEU A 126 6.46 1.77 -3.39
C LEU A 126 6.72 0.27 -3.22
N ALA A 127 7.91 -0.23 -3.55
CA ALA A 127 8.28 -1.63 -3.32
C ALA A 127 8.49 -1.93 -1.83
N LEU A 128 9.12 -1.02 -1.09
CA LEU A 128 9.25 -1.11 0.36
C LEU A 128 7.88 -1.03 1.04
N ALA A 129 7.00 -0.15 0.57
CA ALA A 129 5.61 -0.04 1.02
C ALA A 129 4.83 -1.34 0.77
N GLU A 130 4.93 -1.93 -0.44
CA GLU A 130 4.29 -3.20 -0.79
C GLU A 130 4.70 -4.32 0.17
N ARG A 131 6.02 -4.45 0.43
CA ARG A 131 6.57 -5.44 1.37
C ARG A 131 6.12 -5.22 2.80
N LEU A 132 6.05 -3.96 3.23
CA LEU A 132 5.57 -3.62 4.56
C LEU A 132 4.10 -4.03 4.72
N ASP A 133 3.25 -3.71 3.76
CA ASP A 133 1.83 -4.05 3.79
C ASP A 133 1.62 -5.57 3.80
N GLN A 134 2.38 -6.30 2.99
CA GLN A 134 2.37 -7.75 2.98
C GLN A 134 2.77 -8.35 4.34
N LYS A 135 3.85 -7.83 4.95
CA LYS A 135 4.31 -8.28 6.27
C LYS A 135 3.28 -7.98 7.35
N LEU A 136 2.66 -6.81 7.31
CA LEU A 136 1.60 -6.43 8.25
C LEU A 136 0.39 -7.36 8.12
N GLU A 137 -0.05 -7.67 6.89
CA GLU A 137 -1.15 -8.61 6.70
C GLU A 137 -0.80 -10.03 7.21
N SER A 138 0.43 -10.50 6.98
CA SER A 138 0.89 -11.78 7.53
C SER A 138 0.86 -11.80 9.06
N LEU A 139 1.34 -10.72 9.69
CA LEU A 139 1.33 -10.57 11.15
C LEU A 139 -0.09 -10.51 11.70
N ASP A 140 -1.02 -9.83 11.01
CA ASP A 140 -2.43 -9.78 11.39
C ASP A 140 -3.06 -11.18 11.36
N ARG A 141 -2.75 -12.00 10.36
CA ARG A 141 -3.23 -13.40 10.29
C ARG A 141 -2.65 -14.26 11.41
N GLU A 142 -1.36 -14.13 11.69
CA GLU A 142 -0.71 -14.83 12.79
C GLU A 142 -1.31 -14.45 14.14
N LEU A 143 -1.56 -13.15 14.35
CA LEU A 143 -2.18 -12.64 15.57
C LEU A 143 -3.59 -13.22 15.75
N LYS A 144 -4.44 -13.17 14.73
CA LYS A 144 -5.80 -13.77 14.77
C LYS A 144 -5.75 -15.25 15.14
N ASN A 145 -4.83 -16.02 14.55
CA ASN A 145 -4.67 -17.44 14.85
C ASN A 145 -4.24 -17.67 16.32
N LEU A 146 -3.33 -16.85 16.84
CA LEU A 146 -2.92 -16.91 18.25
C LEU A 146 -4.08 -16.53 19.19
N GLU A 147 -4.89 -15.54 18.84
CA GLU A 147 -6.08 -15.17 19.61
C GLU A 147 -7.13 -16.29 19.63
N GLU A 148 -7.39 -16.94 18.50
CA GLU A 148 -8.29 -18.08 18.41
C GLU A 148 -7.81 -19.26 19.27
N LYS A 149 -6.52 -19.61 19.18
CA LYS A 149 -5.91 -20.65 20.01
C LYS A 149 -5.97 -20.29 21.50
N SER A 150 -5.71 -19.03 21.84
CA SER A 150 -5.83 -18.54 23.21
C SER A 150 -7.26 -18.66 23.74
N ARG A 151 -8.27 -18.31 22.93
CA ARG A 151 -9.69 -18.48 23.26
C ARG A 151 -10.05 -19.95 23.45
N LEU A 152 -9.60 -20.85 22.58
CA LEU A 152 -9.82 -22.29 22.70
C LEU A 152 -9.19 -22.87 23.97
N LEU A 153 -7.94 -22.52 24.27
CA LEU A 153 -7.25 -22.95 25.49
C LEU A 153 -7.95 -22.43 26.74
N SER A 154 -8.38 -21.16 26.73
CA SER A 154 -9.14 -20.57 27.83
C SER A 154 -10.45 -21.32 28.08
N ARG A 155 -11.19 -21.69 27.03
CA ARG A 155 -12.40 -22.52 27.14
C ARG A 155 -12.10 -23.91 27.72
N MET A 156 -11.00 -24.54 27.27
CA MET A 156 -10.60 -25.88 27.75
C MET A 156 -10.14 -25.88 29.22
N ILE A 157 -9.50 -24.81 29.68
CA ILE A 157 -8.95 -24.71 31.04
C ILE A 157 -10.02 -24.26 32.05
N ILE A 158 -10.88 -23.32 31.68
CA ILE A 158 -11.81 -22.64 32.61
C ILE A 158 -13.23 -23.24 32.56
N GLY A 159 -13.61 -23.93 31.48
CA GLY A 159 -14.99 -24.40 31.25
C GLY A 159 -15.91 -23.32 30.65
N GLU A 160 -17.07 -23.72 30.12
CA GLU A 160 -17.98 -22.83 29.35
C GLU A 160 -18.74 -21.78 30.19
N ASP A 161 -18.74 -21.89 31.53
CA ASP A 161 -19.75 -21.27 32.39
C ASP A 161 -19.30 -20.06 33.24
N LEU A 162 -18.21 -19.36 32.91
CA LEU A 162 -17.84 -18.12 33.63
C LEU A 162 -17.58 -16.92 32.71
N PRO A 163 -18.19 -15.75 33.03
CA PRO A 163 -17.97 -14.53 32.27
C PRO A 163 -16.53 -14.06 32.49
N GLN A 164 -15.73 -14.09 31.42
CA GLN A 164 -14.52 -13.31 31.24
C GLN A 164 -13.56 -13.26 32.45
N THR A 165 -13.16 -14.42 33.01
CA THR A 165 -11.90 -14.47 33.76
C THR A 165 -10.76 -14.35 32.76
N ARG A 166 -10.49 -13.13 32.29
CA ARG A 166 -9.30 -12.81 31.50
C ARG A 166 -8.10 -13.14 32.38
N PHE A 167 -7.23 -14.04 31.93
CA PHE A 167 -5.93 -14.26 32.56
C PHE A 167 -5.28 -12.90 32.80
N THR A 168 -5.13 -12.53 34.06
CA THR A 168 -4.55 -11.25 34.43
C THR A 168 -3.08 -11.25 34.01
N ARG A 169 -2.76 -10.39 33.04
CA ARG A 169 -1.47 -9.67 32.96
C ARG A 169 -0.28 -10.35 32.26
N TRP A 170 -0.49 -11.08 31.17
CA TRP A 170 0.57 -11.41 30.18
C TRP A 170 0.24 -11.03 28.74
N VAL A 171 -0.96 -10.49 28.51
CA VAL A 171 -1.41 -10.04 27.19
C VAL A 171 -0.93 -8.60 27.03
N VAL A 172 0.13 -8.39 26.26
CA VAL A 172 0.39 -7.09 25.63
C VAL A 172 -0.93 -6.66 25.01
N GLU A 173 -1.48 -5.51 25.39
CA GLU A 173 -2.72 -4.99 24.81
C GLU A 173 -2.60 -5.11 23.29
N THR A 174 -3.37 -6.01 22.70
CA THR A 174 -3.43 -6.17 21.26
C THR A 174 -4.03 -4.88 20.74
N ARG A 175 -3.17 -4.00 20.23
CA ARG A 175 -3.63 -2.85 19.45
C ARG A 175 -4.34 -3.43 18.23
N GLU A 176 -5.55 -2.96 17.98
CA GLU A 176 -6.26 -3.32 16.77
C GLU A 176 -5.39 -2.98 15.56
N PRO A 177 -5.36 -3.84 14.52
CA PRO A 177 -4.60 -3.59 13.32
C PRO A 177 -5.04 -2.26 12.71
N SER A 178 -4.08 -1.35 12.52
CA SER A 178 -4.35 -0.05 11.91
C SER A 178 -4.56 -0.22 10.41
N TRP A 179 -5.68 0.28 9.92
CA TRP A 179 -6.01 0.35 8.49
C TRP A 179 -5.32 1.50 7.76
N LYS A 180 -4.70 2.41 8.53
CA LYS A 180 -3.95 3.53 7.98
C LYS A 180 -2.67 3.04 7.33
N LEU A 181 -2.43 3.47 6.09
CA LEU A 181 -1.18 3.19 5.41
C LEU A 181 -0.04 3.98 6.05
N HIS A 182 1.07 3.28 6.27
CA HIS A 182 2.30 3.91 6.71
C HIS A 182 2.92 4.75 5.59
N ALA A 183 3.44 5.93 5.93
CA ALA A 183 4.11 6.83 4.99
C ALA A 183 3.20 7.22 3.79
N LEU A 184 1.94 7.56 4.08
CA LEU A 184 0.95 7.93 3.07
C LEU A 184 1.44 9.08 2.16
N PRO A 185 1.99 10.21 2.67
CA PRO A 185 2.50 11.29 1.81
C PRO A 185 3.61 10.82 0.87
N GLU A 186 4.55 10.01 1.36
CA GLU A 186 5.66 9.47 0.56
C GLU A 186 5.16 8.51 -0.53
N ARG A 187 4.12 7.72 -0.25
CA ARG A 187 3.47 6.87 -1.24
C ARG A 187 2.78 7.71 -2.32
N MET A 188 2.03 8.74 -1.93
CA MET A 188 1.36 9.64 -2.87
C MET A 188 2.37 10.35 -3.78
N LEU A 189 3.47 10.83 -3.21
CA LEU A 189 4.56 11.45 -3.98
C LEU A 189 5.25 10.46 -4.92
N ALA A 190 5.46 9.21 -4.48
CA ALA A 190 6.03 8.18 -5.33
C ALA A 190 5.09 7.82 -6.50
N TRP A 191 3.78 7.71 -6.25
CA TRP A 191 2.78 7.57 -7.31
C TRP A 191 2.84 8.72 -8.31
N ALA A 192 2.84 9.96 -7.84
CA ALA A 192 2.93 11.15 -8.68
C ALA A 192 4.15 11.14 -9.60
N ARG A 193 5.29 10.65 -9.13
CA ARG A 193 6.51 10.50 -9.93
C ARG A 193 6.41 9.40 -10.99
N LEU A 194 5.59 8.37 -10.77
CA LEU A 194 5.41 7.27 -11.73
C LEU A 194 4.31 7.54 -12.75
N VAL A 195 3.26 8.28 -12.39
CA VAL A 195 2.08 8.59 -13.22
C VAL A 195 2.44 9.00 -14.66
N PRO A 196 3.41 9.91 -14.92
CA PRO A 196 3.75 10.31 -16.28
C PRO A 196 4.32 9.19 -17.15
N ALA A 197 4.84 8.12 -16.54
CA ALA A 197 5.42 6.98 -17.22
C ALA A 197 4.43 5.82 -17.44
N LEU A 198 3.21 5.92 -16.90
CA LEU A 198 2.20 4.88 -17.04
C LEU A 198 1.47 5.01 -18.38
N SER A 199 1.27 3.89 -19.07
CA SER A 199 0.67 3.87 -20.41
C SER A 199 -0.83 4.20 -20.40
N GLU A 200 -1.56 3.73 -19.40
CA GLU A 200 -3.01 3.91 -19.30
C GLU A 200 -3.45 3.83 -17.84
N ILE A 201 -4.11 4.89 -17.36
CA ILE A 201 -4.66 4.97 -16.00
C ILE A 201 -6.19 4.95 -16.12
N PRO A 202 -6.88 4.01 -15.44
CA PRO A 202 -8.35 3.98 -15.41
C PRO A 202 -8.96 5.29 -14.93
N GLU A 203 -10.15 5.61 -15.42
CA GLU A 203 -10.93 6.78 -15.00
C GLU A 203 -11.51 6.63 -13.58
N VAL A 204 -11.57 5.40 -13.06
CA VAL A 204 -12.07 5.12 -11.72
C VAL A 204 -10.91 4.84 -10.77
N LEU A 205 -10.83 5.57 -9.66
CA LEU A 205 -9.90 5.34 -8.57
C LEU A 205 -10.65 4.67 -7.40
N LEU A 206 -10.07 3.63 -6.82
CA LEU A 206 -10.51 3.04 -5.55
C LEU A 206 -9.54 3.49 -4.45
N VAL A 207 -10.09 4.12 -3.40
CA VAL A 207 -9.31 4.69 -2.30
C VAL A 207 -9.91 4.27 -0.97
N ASP A 208 -9.08 3.91 0.01
CA ASP A 208 -9.52 3.53 1.36
C ASP A 208 -8.86 4.39 2.46
N GLN A 209 -8.13 5.45 2.09
CA GLN A 209 -7.51 6.39 3.01
C GLN A 209 -8.26 7.72 2.97
N SER A 210 -9.00 8.02 4.05
CA SER A 210 -9.80 9.24 4.20
C SER A 210 -8.99 10.53 4.07
N GLU A 211 -7.71 10.50 4.45
CA GLU A 211 -6.79 11.62 4.44
C GLU A 211 -6.58 12.19 3.02
N ILE A 212 -6.77 11.37 1.98
CA ILE A 212 -6.65 11.79 0.58
C ILE A 212 -7.77 12.76 0.17
N LEU A 213 -8.95 12.70 0.81
CA LEU A 213 -10.05 13.64 0.52
C LEU A 213 -9.64 15.09 0.76
N GLU A 214 -8.90 15.34 1.85
CA GLU A 214 -8.45 16.69 2.18
C GLU A 214 -7.41 17.20 1.19
N GLU A 215 -6.48 16.33 0.76
CA GLU A 215 -5.48 16.65 -0.26
C GLU A 215 -6.10 16.95 -1.63
N TRP A 216 -7.25 16.34 -1.94
CA TRP A 216 -7.95 16.53 -3.21
C TRP A 216 -9.08 17.55 -3.18
N ARG A 217 -9.32 18.20 -2.03
CA ARG A 217 -10.44 19.13 -1.86
C ARG A 217 -10.45 20.27 -2.87
N ASP A 218 -9.27 20.79 -3.23
CA ASP A 218 -9.12 21.93 -4.12
C ASP A 218 -9.43 21.62 -5.60
N PHE A 219 -9.56 20.33 -5.96
CA PHE A 219 -10.01 19.92 -7.28
C PHE A 219 -11.54 19.99 -7.46
N GLY A 220 -12.28 20.37 -6.43
CA GLY A 220 -13.73 20.56 -6.48
C GLY A 220 -14.52 19.26 -6.66
N PRO A 221 -14.40 18.27 -5.75
CA PRO A 221 -15.19 17.05 -5.79
C PRO A 221 -16.68 17.34 -5.77
N GLN A 222 -17.44 16.57 -6.55
CA GLN A 222 -18.90 16.52 -6.50
C GLN A 222 -19.32 15.17 -5.92
N GLU A 223 -20.01 15.19 -4.77
CA GLU A 223 -20.59 13.99 -4.21
C GLU A 223 -21.80 13.56 -5.03
N VAL A 224 -21.75 12.31 -5.51
CA VAL A 224 -22.81 11.74 -6.33
C VAL A 224 -23.74 10.86 -5.50
N GLU A 225 -23.15 9.95 -4.71
CA GLU A 225 -23.91 8.98 -3.92
C GLU A 225 -23.08 8.47 -2.73
N ILE A 226 -23.75 8.15 -1.63
CA ILE A 226 -23.20 7.31 -0.56
C ILE A 226 -24.09 6.09 -0.44
N PHE A 227 -23.50 4.89 -0.43
CA PHE A 227 -24.24 3.65 -0.27
C PHE A 227 -23.50 2.66 0.64
N GLU A 228 -24.26 1.89 1.42
CA GLU A 228 -23.72 0.85 2.31
C GLU A 228 -23.52 -0.47 1.54
N LEU A 229 -22.50 -1.23 1.93
CA LEU A 229 -22.25 -2.56 1.38
C LEU A 229 -23.03 -3.60 2.18
N GLU A 230 -24.00 -4.26 1.54
CA GLU A 230 -24.84 -5.27 2.18
C GLU A 230 -24.01 -6.34 2.90
N GLY A 231 -24.29 -6.58 4.18
CA GLY A 231 -23.63 -7.61 4.98
C GLY A 231 -22.23 -7.26 5.47
N CYS A 232 -21.81 -5.98 5.40
CA CYS A 232 -20.54 -5.49 5.92
C CYS A 232 -20.72 -4.18 6.69
N SER A 233 -19.83 -3.92 7.66
CA SER A 233 -19.67 -2.60 8.27
C SER A 233 -18.80 -1.70 7.38
N ALA A 234 -19.28 -1.43 6.17
CA ALA A 234 -18.58 -0.58 5.21
C ALA A 234 -19.55 0.15 4.29
N SER A 235 -19.20 1.38 3.91
CA SER A 235 -19.89 2.21 2.93
C SER A 235 -18.93 2.63 1.82
N VAL A 236 -19.51 3.05 0.71
CA VAL A 236 -18.80 3.66 -0.41
C VAL A 236 -19.33 5.07 -0.58
N ARG A 237 -18.44 6.05 -0.56
CA ARG A 237 -18.69 7.41 -1.01
C ARG A 237 -18.20 7.56 -2.44
N TYR A 238 -19.13 7.80 -3.35
CA TYR A 238 -18.84 8.00 -4.76
C TYR A 238 -18.74 9.49 -5.08
N LEU A 239 -17.55 9.92 -5.51
CA LEU A 239 -17.23 11.29 -5.88
C LEU A 239 -16.85 11.38 -7.36
N GLU A 240 -17.18 12.49 -7.99
CA GLU A 240 -16.71 12.87 -9.32
C GLU A 240 -15.84 14.12 -9.25
N TYR A 241 -14.68 14.07 -9.91
CA TYR A 241 -13.75 15.18 -10.01
C TYR A 241 -13.68 15.68 -11.46
N PRO A 242 -13.73 17.00 -11.71
CA PRO A 242 -13.71 17.60 -13.04
C PRO A 242 -12.30 17.71 -13.64
N VAL A 243 -11.44 16.72 -13.38
CA VAL A 243 -10.07 16.64 -13.88
C VAL A 243 -9.75 15.20 -14.30
N ALA A 244 -8.76 15.03 -15.17
CA ALA A 244 -8.29 13.71 -15.57
C ALA A 244 -7.58 12.96 -14.41
N PRO A 245 -7.54 11.61 -14.39
CA PRO A 245 -6.95 10.84 -13.30
C PRO A 245 -5.48 11.21 -13.04
N GLN A 246 -4.73 11.49 -14.11
CA GLN A 246 -3.33 11.92 -14.03
C GLN A 246 -3.17 13.18 -13.18
N ALA A 247 -4.13 14.11 -13.23
CA ALA A 247 -4.07 15.36 -12.49
C ALA A 247 -4.31 15.16 -10.99
N LEU A 248 -5.24 14.27 -10.61
CA LEU A 248 -5.45 13.91 -9.19
C LEU A 248 -4.26 13.15 -8.62
N LEU A 249 -3.70 12.23 -9.39
CA LEU A 249 -2.57 11.40 -8.97
C LEU A 249 -1.24 12.16 -9.00
N ALA A 250 -1.18 13.35 -9.61
CA ALA A 250 0.06 14.12 -9.75
C ALA A 250 0.62 14.71 -8.45
N TYR A 251 -0.12 14.69 -7.32
CA TYR A 251 0.23 15.28 -6.01
C TYR A 251 0.62 16.79 -6.08
N PRO A 252 0.17 17.65 -5.15
CA PRO A 252 0.32 19.11 -5.29
C PRO A 252 1.75 19.60 -5.54
N GLU A 253 2.75 18.89 -5.01
CA GLU A 253 4.16 19.26 -5.09
C GLU A 253 4.83 19.04 -6.46
N VAL A 254 4.24 18.23 -7.35
CA VAL A 254 4.86 17.92 -8.67
C VAL A 254 4.40 18.89 -9.77
N GLY A 255 3.57 19.88 -9.42
CA GLY A 255 3.07 20.90 -10.32
C GLY A 255 1.73 20.53 -10.94
N LEU A 256 0.71 21.31 -10.62
CA LEU A 256 -0.65 21.13 -11.14
C LEU A 256 -0.69 21.49 -12.63
N THR A 257 -0.76 20.48 -13.48
CA THR A 257 -1.36 20.66 -14.82
C THR A 257 -2.81 20.25 -14.70
N GLN A 258 -3.71 21.23 -14.58
CA GLN A 258 -5.15 20.99 -14.69
C GLN A 258 -5.42 20.50 -16.11
N SER A 259 -5.40 19.18 -16.30
CA SER A 259 -5.85 18.57 -17.53
C SER A 259 -7.36 18.41 -17.48
N PRO A 260 -8.12 18.98 -18.43
CA PRO A 260 -9.55 18.76 -18.49
C PRO A 260 -9.84 17.26 -18.61
N GLY A 261 -10.84 16.78 -17.86
CA GLY A 261 -11.21 15.38 -17.82
C GLY A 261 -12.27 15.13 -16.77
N LYS A 262 -12.60 13.85 -16.56
CA LYS A 262 -13.48 13.40 -15.49
C LYS A 262 -12.83 12.20 -14.81
N THR A 263 -12.77 12.22 -13.49
CA THR A 263 -12.30 11.08 -12.68
C THR A 263 -13.39 10.70 -11.71
N GLN A 264 -13.69 9.41 -11.65
CA GLN A 264 -14.60 8.81 -10.69
C GLN A 264 -13.78 8.27 -9.52
N VAL A 265 -14.17 8.57 -8.28
CA VAL A 265 -13.46 8.08 -7.10
C VAL A 265 -14.43 7.38 -6.16
N LEU A 266 -14.08 6.15 -5.81
CA LEU A 266 -14.80 5.32 -4.86
C LEU A 266 -13.99 5.30 -3.56
N PHE A 267 -14.48 6.05 -2.57
CA PHE A 267 -13.93 6.02 -1.22
C PHE A 267 -14.59 4.92 -0.41
N LEU A 268 -13.83 3.87 -0.08
CA LEU A 268 -14.24 2.80 0.81
C LEU A 268 -14.05 3.26 2.26
N GLU A 269 -15.15 3.45 2.96
CA GLU A 269 -15.18 3.82 4.38
C GLU A 269 -15.65 2.62 5.20
N ARG A 270 -14.91 2.22 6.23
CA ARG A 270 -15.38 1.20 7.18
C ARG A 270 -16.06 1.88 8.36
N ILE A 271 -17.21 1.34 8.77
CA ILE A 271 -18.08 1.85 9.85
C ILE A 271 -17.72 1.18 11.17
#